data_AF-A0A521W4T1-F1
#
_entry.id   AF-A0A521W4T1-F1
#
_cell.length_a   1.000
_cell.length_b   1.000
_cell.length_c   1.000
_cell.angle_alpha   90.00
_cell.angle_beta   90.00
_cell.angle_gamma   90.00
#
_symmetry.space_group_name_H-M   'P 1'
#
loop_
_entity.id
_entity.type
_entity.pdbx_description
1 polymer ?
#
loop_
_entity_poly.entity_id
_entity_poly.type
_entity_poly.pdbx_seq_one_letter_code
_entity_poly.pdbx_strand_id
1 'polypeptide(L)'
;MANTAKPARRSRAVANDSARGRVSARLPKALQSRLAAAAELVGATVNQFMVQAALEKAEQVIEHERVIKLSTRDVQQLLTALECPRPPNDRLQAALVRHRELMRGPSDRTAA
;
A
#
# COMPACT_ATOMS: atom_id res chain seq x y z
N MET A 1 28.83 -44.80 13.50
CA MET A 1 28.11 -43.53 13.75
C MET A 1 28.14 -42.72 12.45
N ALA A 2 27.07 -42.79 11.65
CA ALA A 2 27.01 -42.13 10.35
C ALA A 2 26.37 -40.74 10.49
N ASN A 3 27.15 -39.71 10.16
CA ASN A 3 26.72 -38.31 10.20
C ASN A 3 25.91 -38.00 8.93
N THR A 4 24.58 -37.97 9.05
CA THR A 4 23.65 -37.54 8.01
C THR A 4 23.47 -36.03 8.05
N ALA A 5 24.46 -35.29 7.56
CA ALA A 5 24.31 -33.86 7.32
C ALA A 5 23.35 -33.62 6.16
N LYS A 6 22.12 -33.23 6.47
CA LYS A 6 21.10 -32.76 5.53
C LYS A 6 21.21 -31.23 5.40
N PRO A 7 21.73 -30.65 4.31
CA PRO A 7 21.64 -29.22 4.11
C PRO A 7 20.30 -28.92 3.40
N ALA A 8 19.28 -28.57 4.17
CA ALA A 8 18.02 -28.08 3.61
C ALA A 8 17.58 -26.84 4.37
N ARG A 9 17.95 -25.69 3.82
CA ARG A 9 17.09 -24.50 3.59
C ARG A 9 17.98 -23.38 3.09
N ARG A 10 18.17 -23.33 1.76
CA ARG A 10 18.52 -22.08 1.10
C ARG A 10 17.34 -21.14 1.32
N SER A 11 17.41 -20.31 2.34
CA SER A 11 16.49 -19.21 2.55
C SER A 11 16.59 -18.28 1.33
N ARG A 12 15.58 -18.42 0.47
CA ARG A 12 14.99 -17.42 -0.41
C ARG A 12 15.94 -16.28 -0.77
N ALA A 13 16.52 -16.41 -1.96
CA ALA A 13 17.15 -15.29 -2.67
C ALA A 13 16.25 -14.06 -2.58
N VAL A 14 16.77 -12.98 -2.00
CA VAL A 14 16.29 -11.62 -2.27
C VAL A 14 16.59 -11.38 -3.74
N ALA A 15 15.64 -11.77 -4.60
CA ALA A 15 15.79 -11.69 -6.04
C ALA A 15 15.64 -10.22 -6.49
N ASN A 16 16.76 -9.69 -7.00
CA ASN A 16 16.91 -8.51 -7.86
C ASN A 16 16.34 -7.16 -7.39
N ASP A 17 17.16 -6.43 -6.61
CA ASP A 17 17.10 -4.97 -6.48
C ASP A 17 17.74 -4.24 -7.70
N SER A 18 18.13 -4.99 -8.73
CA SER A 18 18.84 -4.48 -9.91
C SER A 18 18.08 -4.67 -11.22
N ALA A 19 16.80 -5.05 -11.15
CA ALA A 19 15.92 -5.11 -12.31
C ALA A 19 15.53 -3.69 -12.75
N ARG A 20 16.33 -3.08 -13.63
CA ARG A 20 16.03 -1.76 -14.22
C ARG A 20 14.75 -1.86 -15.07
N GLY A 21 13.68 -1.23 -14.61
CA GLY A 21 12.45 -1.04 -15.39
C GLY A 21 12.57 0.15 -16.34
N ARG A 22 12.06 0.02 -17.58
CA ARG A 22 11.99 1.12 -18.55
C ARG A 22 10.57 1.63 -18.65
N VAL A 23 10.38 2.94 -18.48
CA VAL A 23 9.10 3.61 -18.73
C VAL A 23 9.11 4.17 -20.15
N SER A 24 8.12 3.81 -20.96
CA SER A 24 7.99 4.27 -22.35
C SER A 24 6.53 4.59 -22.63
N ALA A 25 6.25 5.82 -23.07
CA ALA A 25 4.90 6.27 -23.42
C ALA A 25 4.91 6.96 -24.78
N ARG A 26 3.83 6.78 -25.55
CA ARG A 26 3.61 7.51 -26.80
C ARG A 26 2.79 8.76 -26.49
N LEU A 27 3.29 9.92 -26.89
CA LEU A 27 2.67 11.21 -26.61
C LEU A 27 2.35 11.94 -27.93
N PRO A 28 1.20 12.62 -28.02
CA PRO A 28 0.95 13.56 -29.11
C PRO A 28 1.98 14.69 -29.11
N LYS A 29 2.31 15.22 -30.30
CA LYS A 29 3.33 16.28 -30.46
C LYS A 29 3.03 17.52 -29.62
N ALA A 30 1.76 17.92 -29.53
CA ALA A 30 1.34 19.05 -28.70
C ALA A 30 1.65 18.86 -27.21
N LEU A 31 1.51 17.63 -26.69
CA LEU A 31 1.84 17.32 -25.30
C LEU A 31 3.35 17.29 -25.08
N GLN A 32 4.11 16.72 -26.03
CA GLN A 32 5.57 16.73 -25.99
C GLN A 32 6.13 18.17 -25.93
N SER A 33 5.60 19.09 -26.74
CA SER A 33 6.01 20.50 -26.71
C SER A 33 5.76 21.18 -25.36
N ARG A 34 4.65 20.86 -24.69
CA ARG A 34 4.35 21.40 -23.35
C ARG A 34 5.31 20.85 -22.30
N LEU A 35 5.63 19.55 -22.35
CA LEU A 35 6.60 18.94 -21.46
C LEU A 35 8.02 19.48 -21.69
N ALA A 36 8.39 19.75 -22.94
CA ALA A 36 9.65 20.40 -23.27
C ALA A 36 9.75 21.80 -22.65
N ALA A 37 8.73 22.64 -22.85
CA ALA A 37 8.69 23.98 -22.25
C ALA A 37 8.76 23.94 -20.71
N ALA A 38 8.04 23.01 -20.07
CA ALA A 38 8.10 22.85 -18.62
C ALA A 38 9.49 22.36 -18.14
N ALA A 39 10.11 21.44 -18.86
CA ALA A 39 11.43 20.93 -18.54
C ALA A 39 12.52 22.02 -18.69
N GLU A 40 12.42 22.86 -19.72
CA GLU A 40 13.29 24.02 -19.93
C GLU A 40 13.23 25.01 -18.75
N LEU A 41 12.03 25.31 -18.23
CA LEU A 41 11.86 26.21 -17.09
C LEU A 41 12.52 25.68 -15.81
N VAL A 42 12.60 24.36 -15.66
CA VAL A 42 13.23 23.70 -14.50
C VAL A 42 14.73 23.45 -14.74
N GLY A 43 15.23 23.69 -15.96
CA GLY A 43 16.61 23.40 -16.33
C GLY A 43 16.92 21.89 -16.44
N ALA A 44 15.90 21.09 -16.78
CA ALA A 44 16.01 19.63 -16.88
C ALA A 44 15.69 19.13 -18.30
N THR A 45 16.14 17.92 -18.63
CA THR A 45 15.67 17.25 -19.85
C THR A 45 14.22 16.78 -19.67
N VAL A 46 13.49 16.59 -20.78
CA VAL A 46 12.11 16.10 -20.76
C VAL A 46 11.98 14.77 -19.99
N ASN A 47 12.90 13.84 -20.19
CA ASN A 47 12.89 12.56 -19.49
C ASN A 47 13.08 12.72 -17.98
N GLN A 48 14.02 13.57 -17.55
CA GLN A 48 14.22 13.86 -16.12
C GLN A 48 12.99 14.51 -15.51
N PHE A 49 12.44 15.53 -16.17
CA PHE A 49 11.21 16.20 -15.75
C PHE A 49 10.04 15.21 -15.59
N MET A 50 9.86 14.31 -16.56
CA MET A 50 8.81 13.29 -16.50
C MET A 50 8.99 12.34 -15.31
N VAL A 51 10.21 11.87 -15.04
CA VAL A 51 10.48 10.97 -13.92
C VAL A 51 10.23 11.68 -12.59
N GLN A 52 10.68 12.93 -12.44
CA GLN A 52 10.47 13.73 -11.24
C GLN A 52 8.98 14.00 -11.00
N ALA A 53 8.26 14.48 -12.01
CA ALA A 53 6.83 14.75 -11.91
C ALA A 53 6.02 13.48 -11.62
N ALA A 54 6.41 12.34 -12.20
CA ALA A 54 5.76 11.05 -11.93
C ALA A 54 6.01 10.58 -10.49
N LEU A 55 7.24 10.74 -9.98
CA LEU A 55 7.59 10.39 -8.60
C LEU A 55 6.81 11.24 -7.60
N GLU A 56 6.85 12.56 -7.76
CA GLU A 56 6.13 13.49 -6.89
C GLU A 56 4.63 13.17 -6.87
N LYS A 57 4.05 12.92 -8.05
CA LYS A 57 2.63 12.57 -8.12
C LYS A 57 2.32 11.22 -7.49
N ALA A 58 3.20 10.23 -7.63
CA ALA A 58 3.04 8.92 -7.01
C ALA A 58 3.06 9.03 -5.48
N GLU A 59 4.00 9.80 -4.93
CA GLU A 59 4.10 10.05 -3.48
C GLU A 59 2.84 10.74 -2.96
N GLN A 60 2.37 11.78 -3.64
CA GLN A 60 1.12 12.47 -3.27
C GLN A 60 -0.10 11.53 -3.26
N VAL A 61 -0.20 10.63 -4.24
CA VAL A 61 -1.32 9.67 -4.32
C VAL A 61 -1.23 8.62 -3.21
N ILE A 62 -0.02 8.10 -2.94
CA ILE A 62 0.21 7.12 -1.86
C ILE A 62 -0.07 7.75 -0.50
N GLU A 63 0.37 8.98 -0.27
CA GLU A 63 0.13 9.70 0.96
C GLU A 63 -1.36 9.99 1.14
N HIS A 64 -2.05 10.47 0.09
CA HIS A 64 -3.48 10.74 0.14
C HIS A 64 -4.32 9.50 0.50
N GLU A 65 -3.94 8.32 0.02
CA GLU A 65 -4.65 7.07 0.36
C GLU A 65 -4.38 6.61 1.80
N ARG A 66 -3.19 6.92 2.36
CA ARG A 66 -2.80 6.48 3.70
C ARG A 66 -3.17 7.46 4.81
N VAL A 67 -3.35 8.74 4.48
CA VAL A 67 -3.54 9.81 5.46
C VAL A 67 -5.00 10.20 5.55
N ILE A 68 -5.62 9.90 6.69
CA ILE A 68 -6.95 10.44 7.05
C ILE A 68 -6.75 11.85 7.59
N LYS A 69 -7.04 12.87 6.79
CA LYS A 69 -7.06 14.27 7.24
C LYS A 69 -8.35 14.52 8.03
N LEU A 70 -8.22 14.74 9.33
CA LEU A 70 -9.34 15.03 10.23
C LEU A 70 -9.44 16.54 10.48
N SER A 71 -10.66 17.08 10.50
CA SER A 71 -10.88 18.45 10.98
C SER A 71 -10.72 18.50 12.50
N THR A 72 -10.54 19.69 13.08
CA THR A 72 -10.40 19.84 14.55
C THR A 72 -11.58 19.23 15.32
N ARG A 73 -12.80 19.33 14.76
CA ARG A 73 -13.99 18.71 15.33
C ARG A 73 -13.90 17.19 15.31
N ASP A 74 -13.45 16.61 14.19
CA ASP A 74 -13.34 15.16 14.03
C ASP A 74 -12.24 14.58 14.93
N VAL A 75 -11.15 15.32 15.12
CA VAL A 75 -10.09 14.98 16.08
C VAL A 75 -10.64 14.92 17.50
N GLN A 76 -11.42 15.91 17.93
CA GLN A 76 -12.02 15.89 19.27
C GLN A 76 -12.99 14.71 19.46
N GLN A 77 -13.79 14.40 18.44
CA GLN A 77 -14.69 13.25 18.48
C GLN A 77 -13.94 11.92 18.52
N LEU A 78 -12.86 11.81 17.75
CA LEU A 78 -11.98 10.63 17.76
C LEU A 78 -11.30 10.48 19.12
N LEU A 79 -10.74 11.56 19.68
CA LEU A 79 -10.10 11.54 20.99
C LEU A 79 -11.08 11.10 22.08
N THR A 80 -12.28 11.68 22.08
CA THR A 80 -13.35 11.30 23.02
C THR A 80 -13.72 9.83 22.88
N ALA A 81 -13.76 9.30 21.65
CA ALA A 81 -14.06 7.89 21.39
C ALA A 81 -12.91 6.95 21.82
N LEU A 82 -11.67 7.40 21.81
CA LEU A 82 -10.50 6.65 22.26
C LEU A 82 -10.37 6.67 23.80
N GLU A 83 -10.61 7.81 24.43
CA GLU A 83 -10.55 7.98 25.89
C GLU A 83 -11.73 7.34 26.61
N CYS A 84 -12.92 7.42 26.01
CA CYS A 84 -14.16 6.82 26.53
C CYS A 84 -14.72 5.84 25.49
N PRO A 85 -14.16 4.61 25.40
CA PRO A 85 -14.65 3.61 24.45
C PRO A 85 -16.09 3.25 24.79
N ARG A 86 -17.00 3.52 23.85
CA ARG A 86 -18.40 3.14 24.00
C ARG A 86 -18.54 1.61 23.93
N PRO A 87 -19.45 1.02 24.72
CA PRO A 87 -19.71 -0.41 24.63
C PRO A 87 -20.18 -0.78 23.21
N PRO A 88 -19.81 -1.98 22.72
CA PRO A 88 -20.20 -2.42 21.38
C PRO A 88 -21.72 -2.53 21.29
N ASN A 89 -22.30 -1.96 20.23
CA ASN A 89 -23.75 -2.02 20.03
C ASN A 89 -24.22 -3.45 19.68
N ASP A 90 -25.50 -3.75 19.90
CA ASP A 90 -26.06 -5.09 19.69
C ASP A 90 -25.86 -5.60 18.26
N ARG A 91 -25.88 -4.69 17.27
CA ARG A 91 -25.63 -5.02 15.86
C ARG A 91 -24.18 -5.46 15.62
N LEU A 92 -23.20 -4.81 16.25
CA LEU A 92 -21.78 -5.15 16.17
C LEU A 92 -21.51 -6.47 16.89
N GLN A 93 -22.18 -6.72 18.03
CA GLN A 93 -22.09 -8.00 18.73
C GLN A 93 -22.63 -9.15 17.86
N ALA A 94 -23.81 -8.99 17.25
CA ALA A 94 -24.37 -9.98 16.33
C ALA A 94 -23.47 -10.22 15.10
N ALA A 95 -22.88 -9.15 14.55
CA ALA A 95 -21.93 -9.26 13.45
C ALA A 95 -20.65 -10.00 13.83
N LEU A 96 -20.13 -9.79 15.05
CA LEU A 96 -18.97 -10.52 15.58
C LEU A 96 -19.25 -12.01 15.75
N VAL A 97 -20.44 -12.38 16.24
CA VAL A 97 -20.86 -13.80 16.35
C VAL A 97 -20.90 -14.45 14.96
N ARG A 98 -21.57 -13.82 14.00
CA ARG A 98 -21.66 -14.30 12.62
C ARG A 98 -20.27 -14.42 11.96
N HIS A 99 -19.38 -13.45 12.17
CA HIS A 99 -18.02 -13.51 11.64
C HIS A 99 -17.22 -14.69 12.24
N ARG A 100 -17.36 -14.94 13.55
CA ARG A 100 -16.71 -16.08 14.22
C ARG A 100 -17.22 -17.43 13.72
N GLU A 101 -18.52 -17.55 13.41
CA GLU A 101 -19.12 -18.76 12.85
C GLU A 101 -18.64 -19.03 11.42
N LEU A 102 -18.55 -17.98 10.59
CA LEU A 102 -18.01 -18.06 9.23
C LEU A 102 -16.52 -18.45 9.22
N MET A 103 -15.73 -17.93 10.17
CA MET A 103 -14.31 -18.28 10.32
C MET A 103 -14.08 -19.64 11.00
N ARG A 104 -15.13 -20.29 11.54
CA ARG A 104 -15.04 -21.59 12.24
C ARG A 104 -15.35 -22.82 11.37
N GLY A 105 -15.46 -22.73 10.04
CA GLY A 105 -15.70 -23.91 9.18
C GLY A 105 -14.58 -24.17 8.15
N PRO A 106 -14.26 -25.43 7.75
CA PRO A 106 -14.58 -26.76 8.28
C PRO A 106 -13.29 -27.56 8.60
N SER A 107 -12.46 -27.14 9.56
CA SER A 107 -11.22 -27.88 9.92
C SER A 107 -11.39 -28.91 11.05
N ASP A 108 -12.53 -28.90 11.75
CA ASP A 108 -12.71 -29.71 12.97
C ASP A 108 -13.56 -30.97 12.77
N ARG A 109 -13.82 -31.39 11.51
CA ARG A 109 -14.70 -32.54 11.20
C ARG A 109 -13.98 -33.88 10.95
N THR A 110 -12.66 -33.94 11.03
CA THR A 110 -11.87 -35.17 10.73
C THR A 110 -11.23 -35.85 11.94
N ALA A 111 -11.78 -35.69 13.15
CA ALA A 111 -11.34 -36.45 14.32
C ALA A 111 -12.55 -36.99 15.11
N ALA A 112 -13.15 -38.05 14.58
CA ALA A 112 -14.00 -38.99 15.32
C ALA A 112 -13.93 -40.36 14.63
#